data_AF-A0A0D2ND54-F1
#
_entry.id   AF-A0A0D2ND54-F1
#
_cell.length_a   1.000
_cell.length_b   1.000
_cell.length_c   1.000
_cell.angle_alpha   90.00
_cell.angle_beta   90.00
_cell.angle_gamma   90.00
#
_symmetry.space_group_name_H-M   'P 1'
#
loop_
_entity.id
_entity.type
_entity.pdbx_description
1 polymer ?
#
loop_
_entity_poly.entity_id
_entity_poly.type
_entity_poly.pdbx_seq_one_letter_code
_entity_poly.pdbx_strand_id
1 'polypeptide(L)'
;MCHLLDDNWPAEESVWEIVNKSSGQFIYASVVMNFLSLPRAHPAHQLEIVRGLRPSGLSTPFAHLDALYRHILSQMQDTKTTTEILAYTILGKRTNIVSVANFFDVPTANVHVALSDLASVIACKGRDICFLHASLPDFLLDQARSREYHISTPIYATDLSIMWFKNVSSGRFSDYADRSIANLLPLAKATPKLRESILTFDPYKLDCYVEQFYPMYLNIVCKMELHDGGWLYRRQLNVILRFLRKTQRYSMVADMLEQRDSLKILGEIDREEAESMKALTSTNQSQDTCVQRSELQPRVIPKPMNRNARIRTWIKSLLK
;
A
#
# COMPACT_ATOMS: atom_id res chain seq x y z
N MET A 1 18.47 -27.46 22.22
CA MET A 1 19.66 -26.79 21.63
C MET A 1 20.79 -26.59 22.63
N CYS A 2 20.59 -26.83 23.93
CA CYS A 2 21.59 -26.59 24.99
C CYS A 2 22.51 -27.79 25.32
N HIS A 3 22.52 -28.86 24.53
CA HIS A 3 23.25 -30.10 24.88
C HIS A 3 24.74 -30.12 24.46
N LEU A 4 25.27 -29.00 23.95
CA LEU A 4 26.62 -28.90 23.38
C LEU A 4 27.53 -27.91 24.13
N LEU A 5 27.05 -27.30 25.23
CA LEU A 5 27.79 -26.32 26.01
C LEU A 5 28.03 -26.88 27.41
N ASP A 6 29.13 -26.47 28.03
CA ASP A 6 29.45 -26.75 29.42
C ASP A 6 28.34 -26.18 30.33
N ASP A 7 28.05 -26.85 31.45
CA ASP A 7 27.09 -26.37 32.46
C ASP A 7 27.48 -24.99 33.03
N ASN A 8 28.77 -24.65 32.98
CA ASN A 8 29.31 -23.34 33.39
C ASN A 8 29.35 -22.29 32.26
N TRP A 9 28.76 -22.57 31.10
CA TRP A 9 28.70 -21.62 29.99
C TRP A 9 27.46 -20.71 30.10
N PRO A 10 27.58 -19.40 29.83
CA PRO A 10 28.81 -18.67 29.50
C PRO A 10 29.63 -18.33 30.76
N ALA A 11 30.95 -18.18 30.58
CA ALA A 11 31.83 -17.74 31.66
C ALA A 11 31.38 -16.39 32.25
N GLU A 12 31.54 -16.22 33.56
CA GLU A 12 31.06 -15.03 34.29
C GLU A 12 31.65 -13.73 33.72
N GLU A 13 32.92 -13.74 33.28
CA GLU A 13 33.53 -12.55 32.68
C GLU A 13 32.83 -12.13 31.37
N SER A 14 32.31 -13.10 30.61
CA SER A 14 31.56 -12.81 29.38
C SER A 14 30.20 -12.19 29.69
N VAL A 15 29.55 -12.61 30.78
CA VAL A 15 28.31 -12.00 31.26
C VAL A 15 28.55 -10.56 31.69
N TRP A 16 29.60 -10.33 32.50
CA TRP A 16 29.99 -8.98 32.92
C TRP A 16 30.35 -8.06 31.74
N GLU A 17 30.99 -8.58 30.70
CA GLU A 17 31.28 -7.82 29.49
C GLU A 17 29.99 -7.37 28.78
N ILE A 18 29.00 -8.26 28.64
CA ILE A 18 27.69 -7.93 28.06
C ILE A 18 26.96 -6.88 28.91
N VAL A 19 26.97 -7.02 30.24
CA VAL A 19 26.34 -6.06 31.17
C VAL A 19 26.98 -4.68 30.99
N ASN A 20 28.30 -4.60 30.94
CA ASN A 20 29.03 -3.35 30.73
C ASN A 20 28.71 -2.73 29.37
N LYS A 21 28.73 -3.52 28.28
CA LYS A 21 28.38 -3.07 26.93
C LYS A 21 26.94 -2.62 26.79
N SER A 22 26.03 -3.19 27.59
CA SER A 22 24.63 -2.78 27.62
C SER A 22 24.47 -1.33 28.05
N SER A 23 25.40 -0.77 28.84
CA SER A 23 25.33 0.62 29.33
C SER A 23 23.94 0.96 29.94
N GLY A 24 23.38 0.01 30.71
CA GLY A 24 22.06 0.10 31.33
C GLY A 24 20.87 -0.18 30.40
N GLN A 25 21.09 -0.45 29.11
CA GLN A 25 20.04 -0.71 28.13
C GLN A 25 19.72 -2.20 28.07
N PHE A 26 18.63 -2.60 28.71
CA PHE A 26 18.13 -3.98 28.70
C PHE A 26 17.95 -4.54 27.29
N ILE A 27 17.60 -3.67 26.32
CA ILE A 27 17.45 -4.07 24.94
C ILE A 27 18.73 -4.67 24.34
N TYR A 28 19.92 -4.14 24.65
CA TYR A 28 21.15 -4.70 24.12
C TYR A 28 21.30 -6.17 24.54
N ALA A 29 21.14 -6.45 25.84
CA ALA A 29 21.16 -7.80 26.37
C ALA A 29 20.09 -8.69 25.70
N SER A 30 18.86 -8.19 25.52
CA SER A 30 17.79 -8.94 24.85
C SER A 30 18.13 -9.31 23.41
N VAL A 31 18.69 -8.38 22.62
CA VAL A 31 19.09 -8.65 21.22
C VAL A 31 20.25 -9.64 21.19
N VAL A 32 21.22 -9.51 22.10
CA VAL A 32 22.32 -10.49 22.25
C VAL A 32 21.75 -11.88 22.53
N MET A 33 20.86 -12.04 23.51
CA MET A 33 20.29 -13.35 23.85
C MET A 33 19.54 -13.97 22.67
N ASN A 34 18.75 -13.18 21.92
CA ASN A 34 18.08 -13.67 20.72
C ASN A 34 19.07 -14.09 19.63
N PHE A 35 20.17 -13.34 19.46
CA PHE A 35 21.22 -13.63 18.50
C PHE A 35 22.01 -14.90 18.84
N LEU A 36 22.31 -15.13 20.14
CA LEU A 36 22.93 -16.36 20.61
C LEU A 36 22.00 -17.58 20.47
N SER A 37 20.69 -17.36 20.53
CA SER A 37 19.66 -18.42 20.48
C SER A 37 19.26 -18.83 19.06
N LEU A 38 19.94 -18.31 18.03
CA LEU A 38 19.62 -18.61 16.63
C LEU A 38 19.84 -20.09 16.31
N PRO A 39 18.84 -20.82 15.77
CA PRO A 39 18.94 -22.27 15.54
C PRO A 39 20.07 -22.72 14.61
N ARG A 40 20.53 -21.83 13.73
CA ARG A 40 21.51 -22.12 12.69
C ARG A 40 22.94 -21.71 13.08
N ALA A 41 23.14 -21.23 14.30
CA ALA A 41 24.42 -20.67 14.74
C ALA A 41 24.94 -21.34 16.02
N HIS A 42 26.27 -21.47 16.12
CA HIS A 42 26.90 -21.94 17.35
C HIS A 42 26.94 -20.80 18.38
N PRO A 43 26.32 -20.94 19.57
CA PRO A 43 26.16 -19.84 20.52
C PRO A 43 27.51 -19.29 21.04
N ALA A 44 28.52 -20.15 21.22
CA ALA A 44 29.86 -19.66 21.61
C ALA A 44 30.50 -18.75 20.56
N HIS A 45 30.32 -19.05 19.27
CA HIS A 45 30.86 -18.23 18.20
C HIS A 45 30.12 -16.90 18.08
N GLN A 46 28.79 -16.92 18.24
CA GLN A 46 27.99 -15.69 18.26
C GLN A 46 28.36 -14.80 19.46
N LEU A 47 28.70 -15.40 20.60
CA LEU A 47 29.19 -14.66 21.76
C LEU A 47 30.54 -14.00 21.47
N GLU A 48 31.48 -14.70 20.83
CA GLU A 48 32.75 -14.11 20.39
C GLU A 48 32.55 -12.92 19.44
N ILE A 49 31.61 -13.04 18.49
CA ILE A 49 31.25 -11.93 17.60
C ILE A 49 30.78 -10.71 18.42
N VAL A 50 29.79 -10.90 19.30
CA VAL A 50 29.25 -9.82 20.16
C VAL A 50 30.35 -9.19 21.02
N ARG A 51 31.29 -10.00 21.53
CA ARG A 51 32.45 -9.54 22.29
C ARG A 51 33.46 -8.76 21.43
N GLY A 52 33.63 -9.18 20.18
CA GLY A 52 34.49 -8.52 19.19
C GLY A 52 33.94 -7.20 18.64
N LEU A 53 32.61 -6.99 18.67
CA LEU A 53 32.01 -5.77 18.16
C LEU A 53 32.57 -4.53 18.87
N ARG A 54 32.93 -3.53 18.06
CA ARG A 54 33.39 -2.22 18.50
C ARG A 54 32.50 -1.16 17.87
N PRO A 55 31.87 -0.29 18.67
CA PRO A 55 31.14 0.84 18.13
C PRO A 55 32.07 1.73 17.31
N SER A 56 31.69 2.03 16.08
CA SER A 56 32.35 3.02 15.24
C SER A 56 31.57 4.32 15.31
N GLY A 57 32.17 5.43 15.74
CA GLY A 57 31.55 6.77 15.77
C GLY A 57 31.47 7.40 17.16
N LEU A 58 30.58 8.39 17.31
CA LEU A 58 30.34 9.12 18.57
C LEU A 58 29.91 8.16 19.68
N SER A 59 30.38 8.42 20.91
CA SER A 59 30.02 7.68 22.13
C SER A 59 28.58 7.97 22.55
N THR A 60 27.60 7.53 21.76
CA THR A 60 26.19 7.58 22.11
C THR A 60 25.84 6.41 23.02
N PRO A 61 24.80 6.51 23.87
CA PRO A 61 24.34 5.38 24.67
C PRO A 61 24.05 4.16 23.79
N PHE A 62 23.49 4.34 22.59
CA PHE A 62 23.12 3.26 21.68
C PHE A 62 24.29 2.69 20.86
N ALA A 63 25.52 3.16 21.02
CA ALA A 63 26.62 2.84 20.12
C ALA A 63 26.90 1.33 20.00
N HIS A 64 26.80 0.57 21.10
CA HIS A 64 26.94 -0.89 21.10
C HIS A 64 25.75 -1.60 20.45
N LEU A 65 24.52 -1.13 20.71
CA LEU A 65 23.32 -1.65 20.06
C LEU A 65 23.35 -1.40 18.55
N ASP A 66 23.75 -0.21 18.13
CA ASP A 66 23.88 0.16 16.73
C ASP A 66 24.94 -0.68 16.00
N ALA A 67 26.05 -0.99 16.68
CA ALA A 67 27.06 -1.91 16.16
C ALA A 67 26.51 -3.33 15.97
N LEU A 68 25.71 -3.81 16.93
CA LEU A 68 25.07 -5.11 16.85
C LEU A 68 24.01 -5.16 15.73
N TYR A 69 23.17 -4.14 15.60
CA TYR A 69 22.21 -4.07 14.49
C TYR A 69 22.89 -4.02 13.13
N ARG A 70 23.94 -3.21 12.94
CA ARG A 70 24.70 -3.20 11.69
C ARG A 70 25.31 -4.57 11.39
N HIS A 71 25.83 -5.27 12.40
CA HIS A 71 26.35 -6.62 12.21
C HIS A 71 25.26 -7.59 11.76
N ILE A 72 24.10 -7.60 12.43
CA ILE A 72 22.97 -8.47 12.06
C ILE A 72 22.50 -8.16 10.63
N LEU A 73 22.35 -6.88 10.27
CA LEU A 73 21.94 -6.46 8.93
C LEU A 73 22.98 -6.80 7.86
N SER A 74 24.27 -6.85 8.20
CA SER A 74 25.32 -7.27 7.27
C SER A 74 25.25 -8.75 6.85
N GLN A 75 24.47 -9.56 7.57
CA GLN A 75 24.26 -10.97 7.26
C GLN A 75 23.17 -11.18 6.19
N MET A 76 22.42 -10.15 5.82
CA MET A 76 21.36 -10.25 4.80
C MET A 76 21.95 -10.66 3.45
N GLN A 77 21.43 -11.75 2.88
CA GLN A 77 21.84 -12.18 1.54
C GLN A 77 21.30 -11.27 0.43
N ASP A 78 20.04 -10.83 0.55
CA ASP A 78 19.39 -9.91 -0.38
C ASP A 78 19.05 -8.60 0.32
N THR A 79 20.08 -7.77 0.50
CA THR A 79 19.94 -6.45 1.14
C THR A 79 18.87 -5.60 0.50
N LYS A 80 18.71 -5.65 -0.83
CA LYS A 80 17.74 -4.81 -1.53
C LYS A 80 16.31 -5.22 -1.20
N THR A 81 15.97 -6.48 -1.46
CA THR A 81 14.59 -6.97 -1.22
C THR A 81 14.22 -6.90 0.25
N THR A 82 15.14 -7.27 1.15
CA THR A 82 14.88 -7.20 2.59
C THR A 82 14.67 -5.75 3.03
N THR A 83 15.48 -4.81 2.56
CA THR A 83 15.30 -3.38 2.91
C THR A 83 13.98 -2.82 2.35
N GLU A 84 13.58 -3.19 1.13
CA GLU A 84 12.28 -2.81 0.55
C GLU A 84 11.11 -3.34 1.40
N ILE A 85 11.17 -4.61 1.83
CA ILE A 85 10.18 -5.21 2.73
C ILE A 85 10.11 -4.48 4.08
N LEU A 86 11.28 -4.18 4.69
CA LEU A 86 11.36 -3.45 5.95
C LEU A 86 10.80 -2.03 5.80
N ALA A 87 11.16 -1.32 4.73
CA ALA A 87 10.68 0.02 4.45
C ALA A 87 9.16 0.04 4.28
N TYR A 88 8.59 -0.92 3.55
CA TYR A 88 7.15 -1.04 3.40
C TYR A 88 6.44 -1.39 4.72
N THR A 89 7.05 -2.25 5.54
CA THR A 89 6.54 -2.59 6.87
C THR A 89 6.51 -1.37 7.79
N ILE A 90 7.59 -0.57 7.80
CA ILE A 90 7.77 0.58 8.70
C ILE A 90 6.97 1.81 8.24
N LEU A 91 7.10 2.18 6.97
CA LEU A 91 6.52 3.40 6.39
C LEU A 91 5.07 3.15 5.96
N GLY A 92 4.79 2.03 5.31
CA GLY A 92 3.45 1.65 4.86
C GLY A 92 2.54 1.15 5.98
N LYS A 93 3.10 0.82 7.15
CA LYS A 93 2.41 0.19 8.31
C LYS A 93 1.76 -1.14 7.93
N ARG A 94 2.50 -1.98 7.21
CA ARG A 94 2.03 -3.25 6.65
C ARG A 94 2.84 -4.41 7.20
N THR A 95 2.30 -5.10 8.19
CA THR A 95 2.97 -6.23 8.85
C THR A 95 2.54 -7.58 8.32
N ASN A 96 1.39 -7.68 7.64
CA ASN A 96 0.88 -8.96 7.18
C ASN A 96 1.69 -9.48 5.99
N ILE A 97 2.31 -10.65 6.15
CA ILE A 97 3.21 -11.29 5.17
C ILE A 97 2.52 -11.50 3.83
N VAL A 98 1.24 -11.88 3.82
CA VAL A 98 0.50 -12.09 2.57
C VAL A 98 0.31 -10.77 1.83
N SER A 99 -0.05 -9.70 2.54
CA SER A 99 -0.17 -8.36 1.94
C SER A 99 1.16 -7.85 1.41
N VAL A 100 2.26 -8.06 2.15
CA VAL A 100 3.61 -7.69 1.71
C VAL A 100 4.00 -8.48 0.46
N ALA A 101 3.82 -9.79 0.46
CA ALA A 101 4.14 -10.66 -0.67
C ALA A 101 3.35 -10.26 -1.93
N ASN A 102 2.04 -10.01 -1.79
CA ASN A 102 1.19 -9.53 -2.88
C ASN A 102 1.61 -8.14 -3.39
N PHE A 103 2.04 -7.24 -2.50
CA PHE A 103 2.47 -5.90 -2.88
C PHE A 103 3.75 -5.93 -3.75
N PHE A 104 4.71 -6.79 -3.39
CA PHE A 104 5.97 -6.95 -4.12
C PHE A 104 5.91 -7.97 -5.26
N ASP A 105 4.78 -8.66 -5.44
CA ASP A 105 4.60 -9.73 -6.44
C ASP A 105 5.61 -10.87 -6.28
N VAL A 106 5.77 -11.33 -5.05
CA VAL A 106 6.67 -12.44 -4.69
C VAL A 106 5.92 -13.50 -3.90
N PRO A 107 6.36 -14.77 -3.92
CA PRO A 107 5.84 -15.78 -3.01
C PRO A 107 6.04 -15.39 -1.55
N THR A 108 5.11 -15.75 -0.67
CA THR A 108 5.23 -15.55 0.79
C THR A 108 6.50 -16.18 1.36
N ALA A 109 6.92 -17.32 0.80
CA ALA A 109 8.18 -17.97 1.15
C ALA A 109 9.40 -17.05 0.94
N ASN A 110 9.40 -16.23 -0.12
CA ASN A 110 10.51 -15.31 -0.39
C ASN A 110 10.58 -14.19 0.66
N VAL A 111 9.43 -13.72 1.15
CA VAL A 111 9.38 -12.76 2.28
C VAL A 111 9.97 -13.39 3.54
N HIS A 112 9.64 -14.66 3.83
CA HIS A 112 10.23 -15.37 4.97
C HIS A 112 11.74 -15.56 4.83
N VAL A 113 12.22 -15.94 3.63
CA VAL A 113 13.65 -16.10 3.36
C VAL A 113 14.38 -14.77 3.55
N ALA A 114 13.86 -13.69 2.97
CA ALA A 114 14.44 -12.34 3.08
C ALA A 114 14.57 -11.86 4.54
N LEU A 115 13.61 -12.22 5.40
CA LEU A 115 13.62 -11.85 6.83
C LEU A 115 14.32 -12.88 7.73
N SER A 116 14.71 -14.05 7.20
CA SER A 116 15.23 -15.15 8.03
C SER A 116 16.61 -14.85 8.63
N ASP A 117 17.43 -14.07 7.94
CA ASP A 117 18.73 -13.60 8.44
C ASP A 117 18.58 -12.59 9.60
N LEU A 118 17.37 -12.02 9.76
CA LEU A 118 17.04 -11.05 10.81
C LEU A 118 16.26 -11.66 11.98
N ALA A 119 16.26 -12.99 12.12
CA ALA A 119 15.48 -13.72 13.12
C ALA A 119 15.79 -13.33 14.59
N SER A 120 16.94 -12.70 14.86
CA SER A 120 17.32 -12.19 16.19
C SER A 120 16.63 -10.87 16.57
N VAL A 121 16.09 -10.14 15.59
CA VAL A 121 15.49 -8.81 15.75
C VAL A 121 14.09 -8.69 15.14
N ILE A 122 13.70 -9.65 14.30
CA ILE A 122 12.39 -9.75 13.66
C ILE A 122 11.85 -11.17 13.86
N ALA A 123 10.57 -11.29 14.17
CA ALA A 123 9.85 -12.55 14.21
C ALA A 123 8.66 -12.55 13.26
N CYS A 124 8.40 -13.68 12.62
CA CYS A 124 7.15 -13.92 11.89
C CYS A 124 6.18 -14.66 12.81
N LYS A 125 5.24 -13.94 13.45
CA LYS A 125 4.24 -14.53 14.35
C LYS A 125 2.96 -14.80 13.57
N GLY A 126 2.72 -16.07 13.24
CA GLY A 126 1.62 -16.45 12.36
C GLY A 126 1.80 -15.82 10.98
N ARG A 127 0.97 -14.83 10.63
CA ARG A 127 1.06 -14.10 9.36
C ARG A 127 1.64 -12.70 9.49
N ASP A 128 2.10 -12.30 10.67
CA ASP A 128 2.56 -10.93 10.90
C ASP A 128 4.07 -10.85 11.13
N ILE A 129 4.70 -9.88 10.48
CA ILE A 129 6.07 -9.43 10.70
C ILE A 129 6.08 -8.57 11.96
N CYS A 130 6.84 -8.98 12.96
CA CYS A 130 6.96 -8.29 14.24
C CYS A 130 8.42 -7.89 14.47
N PHE A 131 8.65 -6.59 14.67
CA PHE A 131 9.91 -6.11 15.24
C PHE A 131 9.96 -6.51 16.72
N LEU A 132 11.01 -7.22 17.13
CA LEU A 132 11.16 -7.67 18.52
C LEU A 132 11.38 -6.51 19.48
N HIS A 133 11.84 -5.36 18.97
CA HIS A 133 11.92 -4.12 19.74
C HIS A 133 11.65 -2.89 18.86
N ALA A 134 11.06 -1.85 19.45
CA ALA A 134 10.68 -0.61 18.76
C ALA A 134 11.89 0.19 18.23
N SER A 135 13.06 0.03 18.85
CA SER A 135 14.29 0.73 18.45
C SER A 135 14.87 0.29 17.12
N LEU A 136 14.49 -0.88 16.57
CA LEU A 136 15.02 -1.32 15.28
C LEU A 136 14.47 -0.44 14.13
N PRO A 137 13.14 -0.21 14.03
CA PRO A 137 12.60 0.82 13.15
C PRO A 137 13.26 2.20 13.35
N ASP A 138 13.42 2.66 14.59
CA ASP A 138 14.05 3.96 14.88
C ASP A 138 15.50 4.02 14.40
N PHE A 139 16.24 2.94 14.58
CA PHE A 139 17.61 2.78 14.08
C PHE A 139 17.66 2.84 12.55
N LEU A 140 16.78 2.08 11.86
CA LEU A 140 16.75 2.01 10.40
C LEU A 140 16.35 3.33 9.74
N LEU A 141 15.55 4.17 10.43
CA LEU A 141 15.16 5.49 9.95
C LEU A 141 16.20 6.59 10.24
N ASP A 142 17.24 6.31 11.03
CA ASP A 142 18.31 7.25 11.38
C ASP A 142 19.58 6.96 10.56
N GLN A 143 19.94 7.89 9.66
CA GLN A 143 21.10 7.77 8.77
C GLN A 143 22.44 7.69 9.50
N ALA A 144 22.59 8.41 10.62
CA ALA A 144 23.83 8.44 11.38
C ALA A 144 24.08 7.09 12.09
N ARG A 145 22.99 6.44 12.51
CA ARG A 145 23.03 5.15 13.20
C ARG A 145 23.13 3.96 12.25
N SER A 146 22.26 3.91 11.24
CA SER A 146 22.14 2.76 10.32
C SER A 146 23.06 2.78 9.10
N ARG A 147 23.58 3.96 8.72
CA ARG A 147 24.56 4.12 7.62
C ARG A 147 24.05 3.53 6.30
N GLU A 148 24.74 2.54 5.74
CA GLU A 148 24.38 1.89 4.48
C GLU A 148 23.02 1.16 4.54
N TYR A 149 22.51 0.85 5.73
CA TYR A 149 21.19 0.23 5.92
C TYR A 149 20.06 1.25 6.14
N HIS A 150 20.34 2.55 5.93
CA HIS A 150 19.36 3.60 6.15
C HIS A 150 18.15 3.50 5.22
N ILE A 151 16.97 3.47 5.82
CA ILE A 151 15.70 3.61 5.12
C ILE A 151 15.39 5.10 5.04
N SER A 152 15.84 5.72 3.95
CA SER A 152 15.51 7.11 3.65
C SER A 152 14.01 7.24 3.38
N THR A 153 13.26 7.69 4.38
CA THR A 153 11.81 7.94 4.33
C THR A 153 11.35 8.55 3.01
N PRO A 154 11.89 9.70 2.56
CA PRO A 154 11.41 10.32 1.33
C PRO A 154 11.66 9.47 0.07
N ILE A 155 12.77 8.73 -0.01
CA ILE A 155 13.10 7.92 -1.18
C ILE A 155 12.17 6.71 -1.24
N TYR A 156 12.15 5.91 -0.17
CA TYR A 156 11.33 4.70 -0.12
C TYR A 156 9.83 5.00 -0.17
N ALA A 157 9.36 6.05 0.51
CA ALA A 157 7.96 6.46 0.42
C ALA A 157 7.56 6.83 -1.01
N THR A 158 8.44 7.48 -1.77
CA THR A 158 8.20 7.83 -3.18
C THR A 158 8.12 6.57 -4.04
N ASP A 159 9.12 5.71 -3.95
CA ASP A 159 9.20 4.50 -4.78
C ASP A 159 8.07 3.52 -4.47
N LEU A 160 7.74 3.33 -3.19
CA LEU A 160 6.62 2.51 -2.76
C LEU A 160 5.28 3.13 -3.16
N SER A 161 5.13 4.47 -3.14
CA SER A 161 3.91 5.12 -3.64
C SER A 161 3.72 4.89 -5.14
N ILE A 162 4.79 5.04 -5.93
CA ILE A 162 4.77 4.75 -7.38
C ILE A 162 4.41 3.28 -7.62
N MET A 163 5.00 2.35 -6.85
CA MET A 163 4.66 0.93 -6.92
C MET A 163 3.19 0.67 -6.58
N TRP A 164 2.65 1.35 -5.57
CA TRP A 164 1.26 1.23 -5.18
C TRP A 164 0.31 1.63 -6.32
N PHE A 165 0.56 2.75 -7.01
CA PHE A 165 -0.23 3.14 -8.19
C PHE A 165 -0.11 2.12 -9.33
N LYS A 166 1.09 1.58 -9.55
CA LYS A 166 1.28 0.50 -10.55
C LYS A 166 0.49 -0.76 -10.18
N ASN A 167 0.43 -1.12 -8.91
CA ASN A 167 -0.33 -2.26 -8.40
C ASN A 167 -1.84 -2.06 -8.59
N VAL A 168 -2.34 -0.83 -8.37
CA VAL A 168 -3.72 -0.47 -8.71
C VAL A 168 -3.99 -0.67 -10.20
N SER A 169 -3.18 -0.07 -11.07
CA SER A 169 -3.41 -0.11 -12.52
C SER A 169 -3.38 -1.53 -13.09
N SER A 170 -2.60 -2.42 -12.48
CA SER A 170 -2.53 -3.85 -12.82
C SER A 170 -3.62 -4.70 -12.17
N GLY A 171 -4.48 -4.13 -11.32
CA GLY A 171 -5.58 -4.84 -10.67
C GLY A 171 -5.15 -5.74 -9.50
N ARG A 172 -3.94 -5.57 -8.96
CA ARG A 172 -3.44 -6.42 -7.85
C ARG A 172 -4.21 -6.26 -6.54
N PHE A 173 -4.89 -5.12 -6.35
CA PHE A 173 -5.71 -4.86 -5.16
C PHE A 173 -7.20 -5.19 -5.37
N SER A 174 -7.54 -5.96 -6.39
CA SER A 174 -8.92 -6.39 -6.65
C SER A 174 -9.46 -7.31 -5.53
N ASP A 175 -8.64 -8.26 -5.09
CA ASP A 175 -9.02 -9.25 -4.07
C ASP A 175 -8.73 -8.80 -2.63
N TYR A 176 -7.95 -7.73 -2.44
CA TYR A 176 -7.67 -7.21 -1.11
C TYR A 176 -7.39 -5.71 -1.09
N ALA A 177 -7.76 -5.15 0.04
CA ALA A 177 -7.63 -3.76 0.33
C ALA A 177 -6.22 -3.38 0.84
N ASP A 178 -5.34 -2.92 -0.05
CA ASP A 178 -4.14 -2.16 0.34
C ASP A 178 -4.32 -0.64 0.57
N ARG A 179 -4.25 -0.20 1.84
CA ARG A 179 -4.33 1.21 2.29
C ARG A 179 -2.96 1.83 2.58
N SER A 180 -1.83 1.20 2.21
CA SER A 180 -0.51 1.71 2.60
C SER A 180 -0.23 3.10 2.03
N ILE A 181 -0.85 3.45 0.89
CA ILE A 181 -0.71 4.77 0.26
C ILE A 181 -1.07 5.93 1.19
N ALA A 182 -1.99 5.72 2.14
CA ALA A 182 -2.36 6.72 3.15
C ALA A 182 -1.18 7.13 4.04
N ASN A 183 -0.23 6.20 4.27
CA ASN A 183 0.97 6.43 5.06
C ASN A 183 2.17 6.81 4.18
N LEU A 184 2.25 6.24 2.97
CA LEU A 184 3.39 6.44 2.07
C LEU A 184 3.35 7.81 1.37
N LEU A 185 2.21 8.18 0.80
CA LEU A 185 2.11 9.37 -0.04
C LEU A 185 2.43 10.69 0.69
N PRO A 186 2.03 10.90 1.97
CA PRO A 186 2.43 12.08 2.73
C PRO A 186 3.93 12.21 2.98
N LEU A 187 4.66 11.09 2.95
CA LEU A 187 6.10 11.03 3.20
C LEU A 187 6.91 11.10 1.90
N ALA A 188 6.26 11.02 0.74
CA ALA A 188 6.90 10.96 -0.56
C ALA A 188 7.39 12.35 -1.02
N LYS A 189 8.49 12.35 -1.78
CA LYS A 189 8.96 13.53 -2.51
C LYS A 189 8.19 13.69 -3.81
N ALA A 190 7.86 14.93 -4.13
CA ALA A 190 7.33 15.29 -5.44
C ALA A 190 8.37 15.00 -6.54
N THR A 191 8.15 13.94 -7.30
CA THR A 191 8.96 13.60 -8.49
C THR A 191 8.08 13.56 -9.73
N PRO A 192 8.63 13.79 -10.94
CA PRO A 192 7.87 13.69 -12.18
C PRO A 192 7.15 12.34 -12.34
N LYS A 193 7.82 11.25 -11.96
CA LYS A 193 7.28 9.89 -12.03
C LYS A 193 6.12 9.66 -11.06
N LEU A 194 6.22 10.16 -9.82
CA LEU A 194 5.10 10.10 -8.88
C LEU A 194 3.93 10.98 -9.34
N ARG A 195 4.22 12.18 -9.86
CA ARG A 195 3.22 13.08 -10.43
C ARG A 195 2.44 12.39 -11.57
N GLU A 196 3.14 11.72 -12.47
CA GLU A 196 2.53 10.95 -13.56
C GLU A 196 1.68 9.78 -13.04
N SER A 197 2.17 9.08 -12.01
CA SER A 197 1.43 7.98 -11.37
C SER A 197 0.11 8.47 -10.73
N ILE A 198 0.14 9.63 -10.06
CA ILE A 198 -1.07 10.29 -9.54
C ILE A 198 -1.98 10.72 -10.69
N LEU A 199 -1.42 11.33 -11.74
CA LEU A 199 -2.21 11.84 -12.86
C LEU A 199 -2.98 10.74 -13.61
N THR A 200 -2.37 9.56 -13.74
CA THR A 200 -2.92 8.40 -14.45
C THR A 200 -3.76 7.50 -13.55
N PHE A 201 -3.92 7.85 -12.27
CA PHE A 201 -4.74 7.09 -11.33
C PHE A 201 -6.19 6.96 -11.80
N ASP A 202 -6.65 5.72 -11.95
CA ASP A 202 -8.00 5.37 -12.37
C ASP A 202 -8.81 4.82 -11.17
N PRO A 203 -9.81 5.56 -10.65
CA PRO A 203 -10.60 5.10 -9.51
C PRO A 203 -11.41 3.83 -9.80
N TYR A 204 -11.72 3.50 -11.07
CA TYR A 204 -12.43 2.26 -11.41
C TYR A 204 -11.61 1.00 -11.14
N LYS A 205 -10.28 1.12 -11.00
CA LYS A 205 -9.39 0.01 -10.65
C LYS A 205 -9.39 -0.31 -9.16
N LEU A 206 -10.13 0.45 -8.35
CA LEU A 206 -10.07 0.45 -6.89
C LEU A 206 -11.48 0.37 -6.27
N ASP A 207 -12.34 -0.49 -6.84
CA ASP A 207 -13.78 -0.54 -6.54
C ASP A 207 -14.12 -0.95 -5.08
N CYS A 208 -13.18 -1.55 -4.35
CA CYS A 208 -13.38 -1.99 -2.96
C CYS A 208 -13.25 -0.87 -1.90
N TYR A 209 -13.13 0.40 -2.31
CA TYR A 209 -12.78 1.51 -1.41
C TYR A 209 -13.49 2.81 -1.73
N VAL A 210 -14.50 3.17 -0.94
CA VAL A 210 -15.26 4.39 -1.28
C VAL A 210 -15.48 5.29 -0.10
N GLU A 211 -15.89 4.78 1.06
CA GLU A 211 -16.36 5.63 2.15
C GLU A 211 -15.29 6.57 2.73
N GLN A 212 -14.03 6.13 2.84
CA GLN A 212 -12.97 6.93 3.48
C GLN A 212 -11.72 7.14 2.62
N PHE A 213 -11.58 6.39 1.53
CA PHE A 213 -10.34 6.40 0.74
C PHE A 213 -10.18 7.70 -0.05
N TYR A 214 -11.15 8.05 -0.89
CA TYR A 214 -11.02 9.19 -1.80
C TYR A 214 -10.90 10.54 -1.09
N PRO A 215 -11.67 10.85 -0.03
CA PRO A 215 -11.48 12.09 0.73
C PRO A 215 -10.09 12.19 1.35
N MET A 216 -9.60 11.10 1.94
CA MET A 216 -8.25 11.04 2.51
C MET A 216 -7.18 11.21 1.43
N TYR A 217 -7.29 10.49 0.31
CA TYR A 217 -6.37 10.58 -0.81
C TYR A 217 -6.30 12.00 -1.40
N LEU A 218 -7.46 12.62 -1.65
CA LEU A 218 -7.54 13.98 -2.20
C LEU A 218 -6.93 15.01 -1.25
N ASN A 219 -7.17 14.88 0.06
CA ASN A 219 -6.56 15.74 1.07
C ASN A 219 -5.02 15.60 1.10
N ILE A 220 -4.48 14.39 0.90
CA ILE A 220 -3.04 14.19 0.78
C ILE A 220 -2.52 14.88 -0.47
N VAL A 221 -3.10 14.62 -1.64
CA VAL A 221 -2.68 15.22 -2.92
C VAL A 221 -2.74 16.75 -2.88
N CYS A 222 -3.75 17.32 -2.20
CA CYS A 222 -3.89 18.77 -2.01
C CYS A 222 -2.73 19.38 -1.20
N LYS A 223 -2.16 18.62 -0.24
CA LYS A 223 -1.08 19.08 0.63
C LYS A 223 0.32 18.82 0.06
N MET A 224 0.44 18.07 -1.03
CA MET A 224 1.73 17.79 -1.64
C MET A 224 2.30 19.04 -2.33
N GLU A 225 3.57 19.34 -2.08
CA GLU A 225 4.30 20.44 -2.72
C GLU A 225 4.73 20.08 -4.15
N LEU A 226 3.79 20.16 -5.08
CA LEU A 226 3.99 19.81 -6.50
C LEU A 226 4.34 21.01 -7.39
N HIS A 227 4.40 22.22 -6.81
CA HIS A 227 4.66 23.50 -7.48
C HIS A 227 3.80 23.76 -8.75
N ASP A 228 2.54 23.31 -8.75
CA ASP A 228 1.63 23.43 -9.90
C ASP A 228 0.36 24.24 -9.61
N GLY A 229 0.38 25.00 -8.51
CA GLY A 229 -0.76 25.80 -8.08
C GLY A 229 -2.02 24.99 -7.74
N GLY A 230 -1.89 23.70 -7.43
CA GLY A 230 -3.02 22.81 -7.13
C GLY A 230 -3.70 22.24 -8.37
N TRP A 231 -3.06 22.30 -9.54
CA TRP A 231 -3.61 21.75 -10.77
C TRP A 231 -3.84 20.25 -10.68
N LEU A 232 -2.86 19.48 -10.17
CA LEU A 232 -2.99 18.02 -10.08
C LEU A 232 -4.11 17.61 -9.13
N TYR A 233 -4.23 18.31 -8.00
CA TYR A 233 -5.35 18.13 -7.07
C TYR A 233 -6.70 18.34 -7.75
N ARG A 234 -6.92 19.49 -8.41
CA ARG A 234 -8.19 19.78 -9.10
C ARG A 234 -8.49 18.76 -10.21
N ARG A 235 -7.46 18.31 -10.92
CA ARG A 235 -7.60 17.26 -11.94
C ARG A 235 -8.07 15.94 -11.32
N GLN A 236 -7.46 15.51 -10.23
CA GLN A 236 -7.84 14.29 -9.50
C GLN A 236 -9.23 14.40 -8.87
N LEU A 237 -9.56 15.56 -8.29
CA LEU A 237 -10.88 15.86 -7.75
C LEU A 237 -11.97 15.69 -8.82
N ASN A 238 -11.74 16.22 -10.03
CA ASN A 238 -12.69 16.06 -11.14
C ASN A 238 -12.88 14.58 -11.54
N VAL A 239 -11.79 13.83 -11.70
CA VAL A 239 -11.84 12.40 -12.05
C VAL A 239 -12.61 11.60 -10.99
N ILE A 240 -12.34 11.84 -9.72
CA ILE A 240 -12.99 11.16 -8.60
C ILE A 240 -14.47 11.54 -8.48
N LEU A 241 -14.83 12.83 -8.58
CA LEU A 241 -16.23 13.26 -8.51
C LEU A 241 -17.06 12.65 -9.64
N ARG A 242 -16.52 12.58 -10.87
CA ARG A 242 -17.18 11.91 -12.00
C ARG A 242 -17.37 10.41 -11.73
N PHE A 243 -16.35 9.74 -11.19
CA PHE A 243 -16.46 8.34 -10.78
C PHE A 243 -17.54 8.11 -9.72
N LEU A 244 -17.55 8.92 -8.66
CA LEU A 244 -18.50 8.81 -7.55
C LEU A 244 -19.94 9.07 -8.00
N ARG A 245 -20.15 10.03 -8.91
CA ARG A 245 -21.48 10.26 -9.52
C ARG A 245 -21.91 9.08 -10.36
N LYS A 246 -21.05 8.60 -11.28
CA LYS A 246 -21.39 7.49 -12.17
C LYS A 246 -21.72 6.20 -11.40
N THR A 247 -21.02 5.96 -10.29
CA THR A 247 -21.25 4.81 -9.41
C THR A 247 -22.36 5.03 -8.38
N GLN A 248 -23.00 6.21 -8.35
CA GLN A 248 -24.04 6.59 -7.37
C GLN A 248 -23.56 6.54 -5.90
N ARG A 249 -22.27 6.82 -5.67
CA ARG A 249 -21.62 6.77 -4.35
C ARG A 249 -21.24 8.15 -3.80
N TYR A 250 -21.53 9.23 -4.53
CA TYR A 250 -21.18 10.58 -4.11
C TYR A 250 -21.82 10.97 -2.76
N SER A 251 -23.08 10.58 -2.52
CA SER A 251 -23.79 10.87 -1.27
C SER A 251 -23.09 10.31 -0.02
N MET A 252 -22.30 9.25 -0.15
CA MET A 252 -21.56 8.63 0.96
C MET A 252 -20.38 9.49 1.46
N VAL A 253 -19.90 10.41 0.63
CA VAL A 253 -18.69 11.21 0.89
C VAL A 253 -18.92 12.70 0.70
N ALA A 254 -20.15 13.13 0.46
CA ALA A 254 -20.50 14.52 0.16
C ALA A 254 -19.98 15.45 1.25
N ASP A 255 -20.36 15.21 2.51
CA ASP A 255 -19.97 16.01 3.68
C ASP A 255 -18.45 16.14 3.83
N MET A 256 -17.67 15.12 3.41
CA MET A 256 -16.21 15.14 3.49
C MET A 256 -15.55 15.89 2.34
N LEU A 257 -16.26 16.06 1.22
CA LEU A 257 -15.77 16.68 -0.02
C LEU A 257 -16.41 18.05 -0.29
N GLU A 258 -17.28 18.57 0.58
CA GLU A 258 -17.96 19.87 0.46
C GLU A 258 -16.98 21.06 0.58
N GLN A 259 -16.22 21.28 -0.49
CA GLN A 259 -15.29 22.39 -0.65
C GLN A 259 -15.64 23.19 -1.90
N ARG A 260 -15.20 24.46 -1.95
CA ARG A 260 -15.47 25.39 -3.07
C ARG A 260 -15.13 24.80 -4.44
N ASP A 261 -13.98 24.13 -4.56
CA ASP A 261 -13.54 23.51 -5.81
C ASP A 261 -14.44 22.33 -6.21
N SER A 262 -14.89 21.52 -5.25
CA SER A 262 -15.82 20.42 -5.49
C SER A 262 -17.17 20.92 -6.01
N LEU A 263 -17.73 21.95 -5.39
CA LEU A 263 -19.00 22.56 -5.81
C LEU A 263 -18.92 23.14 -7.23
N LYS A 264 -17.80 23.79 -7.57
CA LYS A 264 -17.58 24.32 -8.92
C LYS A 264 -17.55 23.21 -9.97
N ILE A 265 -16.82 22.14 -9.70
CA ILE A 265 -16.70 20.99 -10.61
C ILE A 265 -18.04 20.25 -10.74
N LEU A 266 -18.79 20.10 -9.65
CA LEU A 266 -20.13 19.49 -9.69
C LEU A 266 -21.08 20.28 -10.58
N GLY A 267 -21.07 21.62 -10.47
CA GLY A 267 -21.86 22.48 -11.36
C GLY A 267 -21.40 22.48 -12.82
N GLU A 268 -20.15 22.12 -13.12
CA GLU A 268 -19.69 21.84 -14.49
C GLU A 268 -20.27 20.52 -15.00
N ILE A 269 -20.22 19.45 -14.19
CA ILE A 269 -20.77 18.13 -14.53
C ILE A 269 -22.29 18.22 -14.76
N ASP A 270 -23.04 18.90 -13.89
CA ASP A 270 -24.49 19.06 -14.04
C ASP A 270 -24.87 19.77 -15.34
N ARG A 271 -24.08 20.77 -15.75
CA ARG A 271 -24.29 21.48 -17.03
C ARG A 271 -24.02 20.57 -18.23
N GLU A 272 -22.92 19.83 -18.22
CA GLU A 272 -22.57 18.86 -19.28
C GLU A 272 -23.64 17.77 -19.44
N GLU A 273 -24.15 17.25 -18.33
CA GLU A 273 -25.24 16.24 -18.32
C GLU A 273 -26.55 16.83 -18.86
N ALA A 274 -26.91 18.06 -18.47
CA ALA A 274 -28.11 18.74 -18.96
C ALA A 274 -28.03 19.07 -20.46
N GLU A 275 -26.87 19.48 -20.96
CA GLU A 275 -26.63 19.71 -22.39
C GLU A 275 -26.71 18.41 -23.21
N SER A 276 -26.10 17.33 -22.71
CA SER A 276 -26.17 16.01 -23.34
C SER A 276 -27.61 15.49 -23.42
N MET A 277 -28.39 15.67 -22.34
CA MET A 277 -29.79 15.27 -22.30
C MET A 277 -30.66 16.07 -23.29
N LYS A 278 -30.39 17.38 -23.44
CA LYS A 278 -31.04 18.23 -24.45
C LYS A 278 -30.68 17.82 -25.89
N ALA A 279 -29.45 17.38 -26.12
CA ALA A 279 -29.01 16.91 -27.44
C ALA A 279 -29.64 15.55 -27.81
N LEU A 280 -29.83 14.65 -26.83
CA LEU A 280 -30.52 13.38 -27.02
C LEU A 280 -32.02 13.58 -27.34
N THR A 281 -32.69 14.50 -26.65
CA THR A 281 -34.10 14.80 -26.92
C THR A 281 -34.33 15.51 -28.25
N SER A 282 -33.43 16.40 -28.68
CA SER A 282 -33.50 17.03 -30.01
C SER A 282 -33.17 16.07 -31.16
N THR A 283 -32.30 15.08 -30.95
CA THR A 283 -32.00 14.03 -31.93
C THR A 283 -33.19 13.08 -32.10
N ASN A 284 -33.86 12.69 -31.01
CA ASN A 284 -35.09 11.87 -31.08
C ASN A 284 -36.25 12.62 -31.75
N GLN A 285 -36.41 13.92 -31.49
CA GLN A 285 -37.40 14.76 -32.20
C GLN A 285 -37.10 14.91 -33.70
N SER A 286 -35.82 14.84 -34.11
CA SER A 286 -35.40 14.88 -35.52
C SER A 286 -35.61 13.55 -36.25
N GLN A 287 -35.60 12.42 -35.53
CA GLN A 287 -35.95 11.09 -36.08
C GLN A 287 -37.47 10.90 -36.19
N ASP A 288 -38.26 11.43 -35.25
CA ASP A 288 -39.74 11.38 -35.32
C ASP A 288 -40.32 12.33 -36.38
N THR A 289 -39.60 13.38 -36.78
CA THR A 289 -40.02 14.30 -37.86
C THR A 289 -39.70 13.81 -39.27
N CYS A 290 -38.96 12.70 -39.43
CA CYS A 290 -38.69 12.08 -40.74
C CYS A 290 -39.74 11.02 -41.15
N VAL A 291 -40.66 10.64 -40.25
CA VAL A 291 -41.69 9.63 -40.53
C VAL A 291 -43.10 10.23 -40.49
N GLN A 292 -43.39 11.28 -41.27
CA GLN A 292 -44.77 11.58 -41.70
C GLN A 292 -44.83 12.35 -43.03
N ARG A 293 -45.01 11.62 -44.14
CA ARG A 293 -45.96 11.97 -45.24
C ARG A 293 -46.03 10.85 -46.28
N SER A 294 -47.12 10.07 -46.26
CA SER A 294 -47.81 9.52 -47.42
C SER A 294 -48.89 8.49 -47.00
N GLU A 295 -50.11 8.97 -46.75
CA GLU A 295 -51.39 8.23 -46.81
C GLU A 295 -52.08 8.64 -48.14
N LEU A 296 -52.85 7.87 -48.93
CA LEU A 296 -53.78 6.73 -48.76
C LEU A 296 -53.85 5.94 -50.10
N GLN A 297 -54.29 4.67 -50.21
CA GLN A 297 -55.70 4.19 -50.16
C GLN A 297 -55.82 2.64 -50.25
N PRO A 298 -57.02 2.03 -49.99
CA PRO A 298 -57.16 0.75 -49.28
C PRO A 298 -57.59 -0.45 -50.13
N ARG A 299 -57.45 -1.68 -49.59
CA ARG A 299 -58.32 -2.83 -49.90
C ARG A 299 -58.39 -3.88 -48.77
N VAL A 300 -59.61 -4.03 -48.26
CA VAL A 300 -60.39 -5.23 -47.83
C VAL A 300 -59.74 -6.36 -46.98
N ILE A 301 -60.44 -6.69 -45.89
CA ILE A 301 -60.21 -7.67 -44.81
C ILE A 301 -60.64 -9.11 -45.24
N PRO A 302 -60.24 -10.23 -44.56
CA PRO A 302 -60.85 -10.66 -43.30
C PRO A 302 -59.89 -11.23 -42.21
N LYS A 303 -60.35 -11.15 -40.95
CA LYS A 303 -59.80 -11.68 -39.66
C LYS A 303 -59.91 -13.22 -39.55
N PRO A 304 -59.53 -13.88 -38.42
CA PRO A 304 -58.29 -13.80 -37.61
C PRO A 304 -57.74 -15.22 -37.29
N MET A 305 -56.47 -15.37 -36.88
CA MET A 305 -56.12 -16.57 -36.09
C MET A 305 -54.97 -16.39 -35.09
N ASN A 306 -55.32 -16.75 -33.87
CA ASN A 306 -54.56 -17.01 -32.65
C ASN A 306 -53.26 -17.81 -32.86
N ARG A 307 -52.16 -17.41 -32.20
CA ARG A 307 -51.17 -18.34 -31.60
C ARG A 307 -50.14 -17.62 -30.71
N ASN A 308 -50.53 -17.43 -29.46
CA ASN A 308 -49.60 -17.48 -28.34
C ASN A 308 -49.02 -18.91 -28.25
N ALA A 309 -47.81 -19.15 -28.75
CA ALA A 309 -47.12 -20.42 -28.55
C ALA A 309 -45.58 -20.36 -28.53
N ARG A 310 -44.96 -19.17 -28.63
CA ARG A 310 -43.49 -19.05 -28.63
C ARG A 310 -42.90 -18.12 -27.56
N ILE A 311 -43.71 -17.31 -26.90
CA ILE A 311 -43.24 -16.41 -25.82
C ILE A 311 -43.26 -17.12 -24.44
N ARG A 312 -44.07 -18.18 -24.27
CA ARG A 312 -44.12 -18.96 -23.02
C ARG A 312 -42.93 -19.91 -22.82
N THR A 313 -42.22 -20.27 -23.89
CA THR A 313 -41.10 -21.24 -23.82
C THR A 313 -39.74 -20.56 -23.60
N TRP A 314 -39.64 -19.25 -23.81
CA TRP A 314 -38.39 -18.50 -23.63
C TRP A 314 -38.20 -17.99 -22.18
N ILE A 315 -39.29 -17.66 -21.48
CA ILE A 315 -39.25 -17.18 -20.08
C ILE A 315 -38.85 -18.30 -19.09
N LYS A 316 -38.93 -19.58 -19.47
CA LYS A 316 -38.61 -20.71 -18.57
C LYS A 316 -37.14 -21.19 -18.63
N SER A 317 -36.26 -20.59 -19.44
CA SER A 317 -34.85 -21.00 -19.51
C SER A 317 -33.85 -20.01 -18.90
N LEU A 318 -34.31 -18.98 -18.18
CA LEU A 318 -33.46 -17.96 -17.55
C LEU A 318 -33.47 -18.00 -16.01
N LEU A 319 -33.94 -19.11 -15.42
CA LEU A 319 -33.81 -19.40 -13.99
C LEU A 319 -33.30 -20.83 -13.76
N LYS A 320 -32.04 -21.04 -14.13
CA LYS A 320 -31.12 -21.99 -13.51
C LYS A 320 -29.71 -21.42 -13.57
#